data_AF-A0AAD9QNX1-F1
#
_entry.id   AF-A0AAD9QNX1-F1
#
_cell.length_a   1.000
_cell.length_b   1.000
_cell.length_c   1.000
_cell.angle_alpha   90.00
_cell.angle_beta   90.00
_cell.angle_gamma   90.00
#
_symmetry.space_group_name_H-M   'P 1'
#
loop_
_entity.id
_entity.type
_entity.pdbx_description
1 polymer ?
#
loop_
_entity_poly.entity_id
_entity_poly.type
_entity_poly.pdbx_seq_one_letter_code
_entity_poly.pdbx_strand_id
1 'polypeptide(L)'
;MQHNVSKDYQYLLLSNHYIIIVIFLPFTRISPYPSMLHKYASESKWDDAIRLCRFVKDTVLWACLATMAAHAKDLNTAETAYAAIDEADKVQYINHIKEIPSQEGRNAAMALFCRQPQEADTILLQAGLIYRAIQMNIDLFNWDRALELAVKHKTHVDTVLAYRQKYLDNFGRIEKSKRFLQYTQGVEVDWEKINAKIDMELQKEAARPGAKPYNG
;
A
#
# COMPACT_ATOMS: atom_id res chain seq x y z
N MET A 1 -64.01 16.16 51.42
CA MET A 1 -62.89 16.81 50.71
C MET A 1 -61.76 15.80 50.59
N GLN A 2 -61.54 15.33 49.36
CA GLN A 2 -60.29 14.86 48.78
C GLN A 2 -59.42 13.93 49.65
N HIS A 3 -59.85 12.68 49.72
CA HIS A 3 -58.94 11.54 49.76
C HIS A 3 -58.35 11.33 48.35
N ASN A 4 -57.06 11.00 48.30
CA ASN A 4 -56.38 10.25 47.21
C ASN A 4 -55.70 11.02 46.04
N VAL A 5 -54.78 11.95 46.34
CA VAL A 5 -53.89 12.62 45.33
C VAL A 5 -52.44 12.08 45.35
N SER A 6 -52.17 10.91 45.94
CA SER A 6 -50.78 10.41 46.13
C SER A 6 -50.35 9.27 45.19
N LYS A 7 -51.20 8.78 44.28
CA LYS A 7 -50.86 7.62 43.42
C LYS A 7 -50.54 7.94 41.95
N ASP A 8 -50.83 9.15 41.47
CA ASP A 8 -50.59 9.50 40.06
C ASP A 8 -49.19 10.09 39.78
N TYR A 9 -48.47 10.55 40.80
CA TYR A 9 -47.08 11.02 40.64
C TYR A 9 -46.04 9.89 40.59
N GLN A 10 -46.38 8.66 40.99
CA GLN A 10 -45.47 7.52 40.91
C GLN A 10 -45.35 6.95 39.48
N TYR A 11 -46.37 7.09 38.64
CA TYR A 11 -46.33 6.59 37.25
C TYR A 11 -45.62 7.54 36.27
N LEU A 12 -45.53 8.84 36.59
CA LEU A 12 -44.78 9.83 35.80
C LEU A 12 -43.28 9.86 36.11
N LEU A 13 -42.85 9.35 37.27
CA LEU A 13 -41.42 9.22 37.60
C LEU A 13 -40.79 7.94 37.04
N LEU A 14 -41.58 6.89 36.80
CA LEU A 14 -41.10 5.63 36.20
C LEU A 14 -40.99 5.67 34.67
N SER A 15 -41.67 6.61 34.00
CA SER A 15 -41.61 6.79 32.55
C SER A 15 -40.46 7.70 32.08
N ASN A 16 -39.86 8.49 32.99
CA ASN A 16 -38.73 9.39 32.66
C ASN A 16 -37.34 8.83 33.00
N HIS A 17 -37.23 7.73 33.75
CA HIS A 17 -35.92 7.09 33.96
C HIS A 17 -35.44 6.29 32.75
N TYR A 18 -36.34 5.74 31.94
CA TYR A 18 -35.97 5.05 30.71
C TYR A 18 -35.56 5.99 29.56
N ILE A 19 -36.15 7.20 29.48
CA ILE A 19 -35.78 8.19 28.45
C ILE A 19 -34.42 8.84 28.75
N ILE A 20 -34.11 9.11 30.02
CA ILE A 20 -32.81 9.68 30.40
C ILE A 20 -31.67 8.66 30.20
N ILE A 21 -31.92 7.37 30.40
CA ILE A 21 -30.89 6.32 30.18
C ILE A 21 -30.64 6.08 28.68
N VAL A 22 -31.64 6.27 27.80
CA VAL A 22 -31.48 6.05 26.35
C VAL A 22 -30.83 7.25 25.63
N ILE A 23 -30.87 8.46 26.20
CA ILE A 23 -30.07 9.60 25.71
C ILE A 23 -28.61 9.50 26.19
N PHE A 24 -28.30 8.62 27.15
CA PHE A 24 -26.99 8.48 27.78
C PHE A 24 -26.19 7.22 27.38
N LEU A 25 -26.51 6.55 26.28
CA LEU A 25 -25.59 5.58 25.65
C LEU A 25 -25.70 5.65 24.11
N PRO A 26 -24.64 6.07 23.38
CA PRO A 26 -23.25 6.11 23.81
C PRO A 26 -22.77 7.56 23.89
N PHE A 27 -22.42 8.04 25.08
CA PHE A 27 -21.10 8.68 25.14
C PHE A 27 -20.14 7.56 24.74
N THR A 28 -19.86 7.42 23.45
CA THR A 28 -18.66 6.73 23.03
C THR A 28 -17.59 7.47 23.81
N ARG A 29 -17.03 6.83 24.83
CA ARG A 29 -15.75 7.27 25.37
C ARG A 29 -14.80 7.06 24.21
N ILE A 30 -14.76 8.01 23.28
CA ILE A 30 -13.79 8.05 22.21
C ILE A 30 -12.49 8.05 22.98
N SER A 31 -11.80 6.92 22.91
CA SER A 31 -10.48 6.78 23.50
C SER A 31 -9.68 8.03 23.08
N PRO A 32 -9.03 8.77 24.00
CA PRO A 32 -8.28 9.95 23.61
C PRO A 32 -7.00 9.58 22.83
N TYR A 33 -6.65 8.29 22.79
CA TYR A 33 -5.40 7.79 22.24
C TYR A 33 -5.27 7.96 20.72
N PRO A 34 -6.29 7.70 19.87
CA PRO A 34 -6.21 7.99 18.43
C PRO A 34 -6.00 9.48 18.13
N SER A 35 -6.65 10.39 18.87
CA SER A 35 -6.44 11.84 18.71
C SER A 35 -5.02 12.26 19.08
N MET A 36 -4.48 11.68 20.16
CA MET A 36 -3.10 11.91 20.59
C MET A 36 -2.08 11.31 19.60
N LEU A 37 -2.37 10.12 19.07
CA LEU A 37 -1.57 9.44 18.06
C LEU A 37 -1.52 10.25 16.75
N HIS A 38 -2.66 10.77 16.30
CA HIS A 38 -2.73 11.64 15.13
C HIS A 38 -1.90 12.91 15.33
N LYS A 39 -1.93 13.50 16.53
CA LYS A 39 -1.06 14.65 16.87
C LYS A 39 0.42 14.28 16.74
N TYR A 40 0.84 13.14 17.31
CA TYR A 40 2.23 12.68 17.18
C TYR A 40 2.65 12.40 15.74
N ALA A 41 1.77 11.79 14.93
CA ALA A 41 2.00 11.59 13.51
C ALA A 41 2.14 12.92 12.74
N SER A 42 1.29 13.91 13.05
CA SER A 42 1.38 15.25 12.44
C SER A 42 2.64 16.01 12.82
N GLU A 43 3.18 15.78 14.02
CA GLU A 43 4.45 16.34 14.48
C GLU A 43 5.67 15.49 14.10
N SER A 44 5.49 14.40 13.34
CA SER A 44 6.54 13.42 12.97
C SER A 44 7.28 12.81 14.17
N LYS A 45 6.62 12.71 15.33
CA LYS A 45 7.17 12.12 16.57
C LYS A 45 6.84 10.62 16.65
N TRP A 46 7.43 9.84 15.76
CA TRP A 46 7.11 8.42 15.62
C TRP A 46 7.54 7.57 16.82
N ASP A 47 8.65 7.89 17.47
CA ASP A 47 9.09 7.22 18.69
C ASP A 47 8.08 7.33 19.85
N ASP A 48 7.51 8.53 20.03
CA ASP A 48 6.49 8.77 21.05
C ASP A 48 5.18 8.05 20.70
N ALA A 49 4.82 8.02 19.42
CA ALA A 49 3.67 7.27 18.91
C ALA A 49 3.82 5.76 19.18
N ILE A 50 4.99 5.17 18.93
CA ILE A 50 5.28 3.76 19.23
C ILE A 50 5.18 3.49 20.74
N ARG A 51 5.73 4.38 21.58
CA ARG A 51 5.64 4.24 23.04
C ARG A 51 4.19 4.25 23.53
N LEU A 52 3.36 5.13 22.95
CA LEU A 52 1.93 5.16 23.24
C LEU A 52 1.24 3.84 22.84
N CYS A 53 1.50 3.33 21.64
CA CYS A 53 0.92 2.06 21.18
C CYS A 53 1.35 0.87 22.06
N ARG A 54 2.62 0.82 22.50
CA ARG A 54 3.12 -0.19 23.45
C ARG A 54 2.46 -0.09 24.83
N PHE A 55 2.12 1.12 25.28
CA PHE A 55 1.45 1.33 26.56
C PHE A 55 -0.02 0.88 26.52
N VAL A 56 -0.75 1.28 25.48
CA VAL A 56 -2.18 0.97 25.34
C VAL A 56 -2.42 -0.50 24.97
N LYS A 57 -1.48 -1.13 24.25
CA LYS A 57 -1.54 -2.55 23.82
C LYS A 57 -2.81 -2.91 23.02
N ASP A 58 -3.38 -1.93 22.33
CA ASP A 58 -4.55 -2.11 21.48
C ASP A 58 -4.10 -2.29 20.01
N THR A 59 -4.58 -3.35 19.37
CA THR A 59 -4.26 -3.69 17.98
C THR A 59 -4.81 -2.65 17.01
N VAL A 60 -5.95 -2.03 17.32
CA VAL A 60 -6.56 -0.98 16.48
C VAL A 60 -5.66 0.26 16.44
N LEU A 61 -5.07 0.63 17.58
CA LEU A 61 -4.16 1.77 17.67
C LEU A 61 -2.87 1.53 16.89
N TRP A 62 -2.34 0.31 16.93
CA TRP A 62 -1.21 -0.11 16.08
C TRP A 62 -1.55 -0.08 14.59
N ALA A 63 -2.74 -0.50 14.19
CA ALA A 63 -3.20 -0.43 12.80
C ALA A 63 -3.32 1.03 12.31
N CYS A 64 -3.84 1.92 13.15
CA CYS A 64 -3.85 3.36 12.86
C CYS A 64 -2.43 3.91 12.70
N LEU A 65 -1.51 3.57 13.60
CA LEU A 65 -0.10 3.97 13.50
C LEU A 65 0.54 3.46 12.21
N ALA A 66 0.32 2.18 11.86
CA ALA A 66 0.84 1.58 10.64
C ALA A 66 0.35 2.32 9.38
N THR A 67 -0.94 2.67 9.35
CA THR A 67 -1.54 3.41 8.23
C THR A 67 -0.96 4.82 8.14
N MET A 68 -0.85 5.55 9.25
CA MET A 68 -0.28 6.89 9.28
C MET A 68 1.20 6.90 8.89
N ALA A 69 1.99 5.93 9.37
CA ALA A 69 3.40 5.79 9.02
C ALA A 69 3.60 5.45 7.54
N ALA A 70 2.76 4.56 6.98
CA ALA A 70 2.77 4.24 5.56
C ALA A 70 2.49 5.46 4.68
N HIS A 71 1.49 6.28 5.03
CA HIS A 71 1.19 7.53 4.33
C HIS A 71 2.30 8.58 4.46
N ALA A 72 2.94 8.66 5.63
CA ALA A 72 4.09 9.55 5.85
C ALA A 72 5.40 9.02 5.23
N LYS A 73 5.38 7.82 4.64
CA LYS A 73 6.54 7.14 4.05
C LYS A 73 7.67 6.84 5.05
N ASP A 74 7.34 6.71 6.33
CA ASP A 74 8.29 6.26 7.36
C ASP A 74 8.28 4.71 7.44
N LEU A 75 9.28 4.10 6.81
CA LEU A 75 9.38 2.65 6.66
C LEU A 75 9.70 1.94 7.99
N ASN A 76 10.44 2.58 8.90
CA ASN A 76 10.85 1.94 10.16
C ASN A 76 9.68 1.82 11.12
N THR A 77 8.91 2.89 11.24
CA THR A 77 7.70 2.91 12.07
C THR A 77 6.62 2.02 11.48
N ALA A 78 6.45 2.06 10.15
CA ALA A 78 5.51 1.17 9.47
C ALA A 78 5.87 -0.31 9.69
N GLU A 79 7.14 -0.71 9.53
CA GLU A 79 7.59 -2.08 9.79
C GLU A 79 7.26 -2.52 11.22
N THR A 80 7.64 -1.71 12.21
CA THR A 80 7.37 -1.99 13.63
C THR A 80 5.88 -2.13 13.90
N ALA A 81 5.06 -1.28 13.29
CA ALA A 81 3.62 -1.29 13.50
C ALA A 81 2.92 -2.46 12.80
N TYR A 82 3.34 -2.82 11.58
CA TYR A 82 2.84 -4.00 10.87
C TYR A 82 3.27 -5.31 11.55
N ALA A 83 4.49 -5.35 12.09
CA ALA A 83 4.95 -6.47 12.91
C ALA A 83 4.13 -6.62 14.21
N ALA A 84 3.74 -5.50 14.83
CA ALA A 84 2.92 -5.52 16.04
C ALA A 84 1.48 -6.03 15.83
N ILE A 85 0.96 -5.97 14.59
CA ILE A 85 -0.35 -6.50 14.23
C ILE A 85 -0.29 -7.86 13.52
N ASP A 86 0.89 -8.51 13.50
CA ASP A 86 1.12 -9.83 12.90
C ASP A 86 0.84 -9.91 11.38
N GLU A 87 1.03 -8.79 10.67
CA GLU A 87 0.85 -8.70 9.22
C GLU A 87 2.19 -8.91 8.50
N ALA A 88 2.70 -10.14 8.58
CA ALA A 88 4.03 -10.51 8.09
C ALA A 88 4.24 -10.22 6.59
N ASP A 89 3.22 -10.41 5.74
CA ASP A 89 3.30 -10.14 4.31
C ASP A 89 3.62 -8.66 4.02
N LYS A 90 3.03 -7.75 4.80
CA LYS A 90 3.26 -6.31 4.66
C LYS A 90 4.66 -5.93 5.13
N VAL A 91 5.16 -6.57 6.19
CA VAL A 91 6.54 -6.39 6.67
C VAL A 91 7.54 -6.84 5.62
N GLN A 92 7.33 -8.00 4.98
CA GLN A 92 8.17 -8.48 3.89
C GLN A 92 8.20 -7.49 2.71
N TYR A 93 7.04 -6.94 2.33
CA TYR A 93 6.98 -5.94 1.29
C TYR A 93 7.72 -4.65 1.67
N ILE A 94 7.61 -4.20 2.92
CA ILE A 94 8.36 -3.02 3.42
C ILE A 94 9.87 -3.27 3.36
N ASN A 95 10.33 -4.47 3.70
CA ASN A 95 11.74 -4.84 3.60
C ASN A 95 12.20 -4.84 2.14
N HIS A 96 11.37 -5.35 1.22
CA HIS A 96 11.64 -5.23 -0.22
C HIS A 96 11.75 -3.76 -0.67
N ILE A 97 10.90 -2.85 -0.16
CA ILE A 97 11.02 -1.42 -0.44
C ILE A 97 12.37 -0.87 0.08
N LYS A 98 12.80 -1.26 1.28
CA LYS A 98 14.07 -0.79 1.87
C LYS A 98 15.30 -1.21 1.07
N GLU A 99 15.24 -2.37 0.39
CA GLU A 99 16.30 -2.88 -0.48
C GLU A 99 16.45 -2.10 -1.79
N ILE A 100 15.39 -1.40 -2.24
CA ILE A 100 15.43 -0.62 -3.48
C ILE A 100 16.39 0.57 -3.30
N PRO A 101 17.47 0.66 -4.09
CA PRO A 101 18.49 1.68 -3.88
C PRO A 101 18.02 3.08 -4.33
N SER A 102 17.15 3.17 -5.33
CA SER A 102 16.64 4.43 -5.88
C SER A 102 15.57 5.04 -4.95
N GLN A 103 15.59 6.37 -4.76
CA GLN A 103 14.55 7.05 -3.98
C GLN A 103 13.21 7.04 -4.72
N GLU A 104 13.26 7.21 -6.04
CA GLU A 104 12.09 7.23 -6.91
C GLU A 104 11.45 5.84 -7.00
N GLY A 105 12.26 4.77 -7.08
CA GLY A 105 11.77 3.40 -7.03
C GLY A 105 11.12 3.07 -5.69
N ARG A 106 11.71 3.52 -4.57
CA ARG A 106 11.08 3.41 -3.24
C ARG A 106 9.74 4.14 -3.16
N ASN A 107 9.67 5.35 -3.68
CA ASN A 107 8.43 6.13 -3.71
C ASN A 107 7.35 5.45 -4.55
N ALA A 108 7.72 4.87 -5.71
CA ALA A 108 6.78 4.13 -6.55
C ALA A 108 6.30 2.83 -5.89
N ALA A 109 7.21 2.07 -5.26
CA ALA A 109 6.85 0.87 -4.53
C ALA A 109 5.97 1.18 -3.30
N MET A 110 6.19 2.32 -2.64
CA MET A 110 5.30 2.81 -1.59
C MET A 110 3.91 3.17 -2.12
N ALA A 111 3.82 3.81 -3.28
CA ALA A 111 2.53 4.08 -3.92
C ALA A 111 1.78 2.78 -4.28
N LEU A 112 2.51 1.74 -4.73
CA LEU A 112 1.93 0.40 -4.93
C LEU A 112 1.43 -0.21 -3.63
N PHE A 113 2.20 -0.10 -2.54
CA PHE A 113 1.79 -0.54 -1.21
C PHE A 113 0.48 0.11 -0.77
N CYS A 114 0.33 1.41 -1.03
CA CYS A 114 -0.87 2.20 -0.78
C CYS A 114 -2.00 1.98 -1.82
N ARG A 115 -1.87 0.98 -2.72
CA ARG A 115 -2.83 0.66 -3.79
C ARG A 115 -3.09 1.80 -4.78
N GLN A 116 -2.06 2.60 -5.08
CA GLN A 116 -2.10 3.70 -6.03
C GLN A 116 -1.18 3.40 -7.25
N PRO A 117 -1.57 2.44 -8.13
CA PRO A 117 -0.72 2.03 -9.25
C PRO A 117 -0.55 3.11 -10.32
N GLN A 118 -1.53 4.01 -10.45
CA GLN A 118 -1.44 5.15 -11.37
C GLN A 118 -0.37 6.14 -10.93
N GLU A 119 -0.31 6.44 -9.63
CA GLU A 119 0.71 7.33 -9.08
C GLU A 119 2.11 6.70 -9.22
N ALA A 120 2.23 5.40 -8.92
CA ALA A 120 3.47 4.65 -9.13
C ALA A 120 3.98 4.73 -10.58
N ASP A 121 3.09 4.54 -11.57
CA ASP A 121 3.42 4.67 -13.01
C ASP A 121 3.95 6.08 -13.31
N THR A 122 3.27 7.12 -12.82
CA THR A 122 3.71 8.51 -13.04
C THR A 122 5.07 8.82 -12.41
N ILE A 123 5.34 8.34 -11.19
CA ILE A 123 6.62 8.54 -10.51
C ILE A 123 7.75 7.88 -11.31
N LEU A 124 7.56 6.63 -11.72
CA LEU A 124 8.56 5.87 -12.47
C LEU A 124 8.86 6.49 -13.84
N LEU A 125 7.81 6.95 -14.55
CA LEU A 125 7.96 7.59 -15.85
C LEU A 125 8.65 8.96 -15.74
N GLN A 126 8.32 9.77 -14.73
CA GLN A 126 8.99 11.04 -14.47
C GLN A 126 10.47 10.85 -14.11
N ALA A 127 10.79 9.79 -13.36
CA ALA A 127 12.15 9.39 -13.01
C ALA A 127 12.93 8.75 -14.19
N GLY A 128 12.27 8.48 -15.31
CA GLY A 128 12.84 7.77 -16.45
C GLY A 128 13.17 6.30 -16.18
N LEU A 129 12.58 5.69 -15.13
CA LEU A 129 12.74 4.28 -14.78
C LEU A 129 11.72 3.42 -15.56
N ILE A 130 11.88 3.40 -16.89
CA ILE A 130 10.90 2.78 -17.79
C ILE A 130 10.80 1.27 -17.57
N TYR A 131 11.93 0.59 -17.37
CA TYR A 131 11.92 -0.86 -17.11
C TYR A 131 11.10 -1.20 -15.85
N ARG A 132 11.29 -0.47 -14.74
CA ARG A 132 10.50 -0.67 -13.52
C ARG A 132 9.01 -0.43 -13.75
N ALA A 133 8.63 0.56 -14.55
CA ALA A 133 7.23 0.80 -14.90
C ALA A 133 6.65 -0.37 -15.71
N ILE A 134 7.41 -0.92 -16.67
CA ILE A 134 7.00 -2.09 -17.45
C ILE A 134 6.86 -3.32 -16.55
N GLN A 135 7.87 -3.60 -15.72
CA GLN A 135 7.88 -4.73 -14.78
C GLN A 135 6.69 -4.66 -13.83
N MET A 136 6.44 -3.50 -13.22
CA MET A 136 5.29 -3.26 -12.36
C MET A 136 3.97 -3.57 -13.08
N ASN A 137 3.80 -3.13 -14.33
CA ASN A 137 2.58 -3.41 -15.09
C ASN A 137 2.45 -4.90 -15.47
N ILE A 138 3.56 -5.61 -15.69
CA ILE A 138 3.56 -7.08 -15.86
C ILE A 138 3.10 -7.77 -14.58
N ASP A 139 3.65 -7.39 -13.43
CA ASP A 139 3.33 -7.97 -12.12
C ASP A 139 1.86 -7.72 -11.73
N LEU A 140 1.30 -6.57 -12.12
CA LEU A 140 -0.12 -6.23 -11.94
C LEU A 140 -1.04 -6.84 -13.03
N PHE A 141 -0.50 -7.65 -13.95
CA PHE A 141 -1.22 -8.23 -15.10
C PHE A 141 -1.86 -7.19 -16.04
N ASN A 142 -1.38 -5.95 -16.02
CA ASN A 142 -1.77 -4.87 -16.93
C ASN A 142 -1.00 -4.95 -18.25
N TRP A 143 -1.18 -6.05 -18.97
CA TRP A 143 -0.42 -6.39 -20.18
C TRP A 143 -0.50 -5.32 -21.27
N ASP A 144 -1.69 -4.77 -21.52
CA ASP A 144 -1.88 -3.72 -22.55
C ASP A 144 -1.06 -2.47 -22.24
N ARG A 145 -1.01 -2.06 -20.96
CA ARG A 145 -0.23 -0.91 -20.53
C ARG A 145 1.27 -1.19 -20.59
N ALA A 146 1.70 -2.37 -20.17
CA ALA A 146 3.10 -2.79 -20.27
C ALA A 146 3.59 -2.76 -21.73
N LEU A 147 2.79 -3.28 -22.66
CA LEU A 147 3.11 -3.29 -24.09
C LEU A 147 3.11 -1.86 -24.68
N GLU A 148 2.15 -1.02 -24.32
CA GLU A 148 2.11 0.38 -24.74
C GLU A 148 3.39 1.13 -24.32
N LEU A 149 3.80 0.99 -23.07
CA LEU A 149 5.02 1.61 -22.53
C LEU A 149 6.27 1.09 -23.25
N ALA A 150 6.36 -0.23 -23.46
CA ALA A 150 7.46 -0.86 -24.16
C ALA A 150 7.61 -0.35 -25.61
N VAL A 151 6.49 -0.27 -26.35
CA VAL A 151 6.49 0.21 -27.75
C VAL A 151 6.78 1.71 -27.81
N LYS A 152 6.18 2.51 -26.92
CA LYS A 152 6.37 3.97 -26.88
C LYS A 152 7.83 4.36 -26.64
N HIS A 153 8.49 3.66 -25.71
CA HIS A 153 9.90 3.90 -25.38
C HIS A 153 10.87 3.02 -26.17
N LYS A 154 10.36 2.18 -27.09
CA LYS A 154 11.13 1.25 -27.93
C LYS A 154 12.09 0.37 -27.13
N THR A 155 11.63 -0.11 -25.96
CA THR A 155 12.43 -0.93 -25.05
C THR A 155 11.61 -2.09 -24.49
N HIS A 156 12.28 -3.18 -24.09
CA HIS A 156 11.68 -4.35 -23.41
C HIS A 156 10.40 -4.96 -24.04
N VAL A 157 10.14 -4.78 -25.34
CA VAL A 157 8.99 -5.39 -26.02
C VAL A 157 9.10 -6.92 -25.99
N ASP A 158 10.29 -7.44 -26.27
CA ASP A 158 10.70 -8.84 -26.09
C ASP A 158 10.33 -9.39 -24.71
N THR A 159 10.64 -8.61 -23.67
CA THR A 159 10.40 -8.97 -22.27
C THR A 159 8.89 -9.12 -22.01
N VAL A 160 8.07 -8.13 -22.38
CA VAL A 160 6.62 -8.16 -22.18
C VAL A 160 5.99 -9.37 -22.89
N LEU A 161 6.42 -9.65 -24.13
CA LEU A 161 5.93 -10.80 -24.89
C LEU A 161 6.33 -12.13 -24.25
N ALA A 162 7.57 -12.27 -23.77
CA ALA A 162 8.06 -13.48 -23.11
C ALA A 162 7.28 -13.78 -21.82
N TYR A 163 7.09 -12.77 -20.96
CA TYR A 163 6.31 -12.92 -19.73
C TYR A 163 4.85 -13.23 -20.02
N ARG A 164 4.27 -12.62 -21.07
CA ARG A 164 2.91 -12.90 -21.50
C ARG A 164 2.75 -14.33 -22.00
N GLN A 165 3.69 -14.82 -22.81
CA GLN A 165 3.69 -16.20 -23.30
C GLN A 165 3.80 -17.18 -22.13
N LYS A 166 4.77 -16.99 -21.23
CA LYS A 166 4.93 -17.79 -20.02
C LYS A 166 3.66 -17.81 -19.16
N TYR A 167 3.01 -16.66 -19.00
CA TYR A 167 1.73 -16.57 -18.30
C TYR A 167 0.67 -17.44 -18.98
N LEU A 168 0.47 -17.28 -20.28
CA LEU A 168 -0.53 -18.05 -21.03
C LEU A 168 -0.27 -19.55 -21.04
N ASP A 169 0.99 -19.97 -21.18
CA ASP A 169 1.41 -21.37 -21.14
C ASP A 169 1.08 -22.01 -19.79
N ASN A 170 1.31 -21.30 -18.68
CA ASN A 170 0.94 -21.76 -17.34
C ASN A 170 -0.58 -21.97 -17.17
N PHE A 171 -1.41 -21.24 -17.92
CA PHE A 171 -2.87 -21.41 -17.92
C PHE A 171 -3.37 -22.32 -19.06
N GLY A 172 -2.48 -22.88 -19.89
CA GLY A 172 -2.84 -23.68 -21.05
C GLY A 172 -3.69 -22.92 -22.09
N ARG A 173 -3.50 -21.60 -22.18
CA ARG A 173 -4.24 -20.73 -23.09
C ARG A 173 -3.35 -20.25 -24.23
N ILE A 174 -3.98 -19.96 -25.36
CA ILE A 174 -3.31 -19.33 -26.51
C ILE A 174 -3.58 -17.84 -26.54
N GLU A 175 -2.63 -17.06 -27.08
CA GLU A 175 -2.78 -15.62 -27.23
C GLU A 175 -3.91 -15.31 -28.23
N LYS A 176 -4.87 -14.49 -27.80
CA LYS A 176 -6.03 -14.08 -28.61
C LYS A 176 -5.99 -12.60 -28.98
N SER A 177 -5.13 -11.82 -28.31
CA SER A 177 -5.06 -10.39 -28.56
C SER A 177 -4.36 -10.09 -29.87
N LYS A 178 -5.05 -9.40 -30.78
CA LYS A 178 -4.50 -9.00 -32.09
C LYS A 178 -3.22 -8.19 -31.97
N ARG A 179 -3.13 -7.32 -30.97
CA ARG A 179 -1.93 -6.49 -30.73
C ARG A 179 -0.72 -7.37 -30.42
N PHE A 180 -0.86 -8.32 -29.50
CA PHE A 180 0.24 -9.20 -29.12
C PHE A 180 0.67 -10.09 -30.29
N LEU A 181 -0.28 -10.68 -31.04
CA LEU A 181 0.01 -11.49 -32.22
C LEU A 181 0.81 -10.74 -33.31
N GLN A 182 0.53 -9.44 -33.51
CA GLN A 182 1.27 -8.61 -34.47
C GLN A 182 2.74 -8.45 -34.06
N TYR A 183 3.01 -8.19 -32.79
CA TYR A 183 4.38 -8.00 -32.30
C TYR A 183 5.15 -9.32 -32.14
N THR A 184 4.46 -10.43 -31.84
CA THR A 184 5.09 -11.76 -31.76
C THR A 184 5.70 -12.21 -33.09
N GLN A 185 5.12 -11.83 -34.24
CA GLN A 185 5.65 -12.22 -35.56
C GLN A 185 7.01 -11.58 -35.89
N GLY A 186 7.37 -10.48 -35.23
CA GLY A 186 8.60 -9.74 -35.50
C GLY A 186 9.69 -9.86 -34.43
N VAL A 187 9.47 -10.63 -33.36
CA VAL A 187 10.37 -10.68 -32.20
C VAL A 187 10.62 -12.12 -31.78
N GLU A 188 11.89 -12.53 -31.84
CA GLU A 188 12.35 -13.80 -31.29
C GLU A 188 12.53 -13.68 -29.77
N VAL A 189 11.85 -14.56 -29.01
CA VAL A 189 11.90 -14.57 -27.55
C VAL A 189 13.09 -15.41 -27.10
N ASP A 190 14.12 -14.73 -26.58
CA ASP A 190 15.32 -15.34 -26.02
C ASP A 190 15.46 -14.94 -24.53
N TRP A 191 15.24 -15.90 -23.63
CA TRP A 191 15.27 -15.67 -22.18
C TRP A 191 16.65 -15.26 -21.67
N GLU A 192 17.75 -15.71 -22.28
CA GLU A 192 19.09 -15.35 -21.84
C GLU A 192 19.38 -13.87 -22.14
N LYS A 193 19.03 -13.42 -23.35
CA LYS A 193 19.17 -12.01 -23.74
C LYS A 193 18.25 -11.11 -22.93
N ILE A 194 17.02 -11.54 -22.65
CA ILE A 194 16.07 -10.79 -21.82
C ILE A 194 16.62 -10.63 -20.41
N ASN A 195 17.10 -11.70 -19.78
CA ASN A 195 17.66 -11.63 -18.43
C ASN A 195 18.90 -10.72 -18.37
N ALA A 196 19.82 -10.85 -19.33
CA ALA A 196 20.99 -9.98 -19.39
C ALA A 196 20.62 -8.49 -19.54
N LYS A 197 19.56 -8.19 -20.31
CA LYS A 197 19.04 -6.83 -20.51
C LYS A 197 18.38 -6.30 -19.24
N ILE A 198 17.65 -7.14 -18.50
CA ILE A 198 17.07 -6.81 -17.19
C ILE A 198 18.18 -6.49 -16.19
N ASP A 199 19.18 -7.35 -16.09
CA ASP A 199 20.31 -7.17 -15.16
C ASP A 199 21.06 -5.86 -15.45
N MET A 200 21.24 -5.53 -16.73
CA MET A 200 21.83 -4.26 -17.13
C MET A 200 21.00 -3.05 -16.67
N GLU A 201 19.66 -3.10 -16.77
CA GLU A 201 18.80 -2.02 -16.28
C GLU A 201 18.81 -1.90 -14.76
N LEU A 202 18.84 -3.02 -14.04
CA LEU A 202 18.95 -3.05 -12.57
C LEU A 202 20.30 -2.49 -12.11
N GLN A 203 21.40 -2.82 -12.80
CA GLN A 203 22.72 -2.25 -12.53
C GLN A 203 22.75 -0.74 -12.81
N LYS A 204 22.12 -0.28 -13.90
CA LYS A 204 22.00 1.16 -14.19
C LYS A 204 21.19 1.88 -13.12
N GLU A 205 20.12 1.28 -12.63
CA GLU A 205 19.34 1.83 -11.52
C GLU A 205 20.19 1.94 -10.25
N ALA A 206 20.93 0.88 -9.90
CA ALA A 206 21.81 0.84 -8.74
C ALA A 206 23.00 1.81 -8.84
N ALA A 207 23.46 2.11 -10.07
CA ALA A 207 24.57 3.04 -10.31
C ALA A 207 24.15 4.52 -10.36
N ARG A 208 22.86 4.84 -10.19
CA ARG A 208 22.40 6.24 -10.23
C ARG A 208 22.96 7.07 -9.07
N PRO A 209 23.30 8.36 -9.31
CA PRO A 209 23.69 9.26 -8.22
C PRO A 209 22.51 9.45 -7.26
N GLY A 210 22.68 9.00 -6.02
CA GLY A 210 21.60 8.99 -5.00
C GLY A 210 21.06 7.59 -4.68
N ALA A 211 21.51 6.55 -5.39
CA ALA A 211 21.25 5.16 -5.06
C ALA A 211 21.94 4.80 -3.74
N LYS A 212 21.19 4.84 -2.64
CA LYS A 212 21.64 4.40 -1.32
C LYS A 212 20.53 3.53 -0.72
N PRO A 213 20.88 2.39 -0.09
CA PRO A 213 19.93 1.63 0.71
C PRO A 213 19.24 2.56 1.73
N TYR A 214 17.99 2.26 2.07
CA TYR A 214 17.28 3.03 3.09
C TYR A 214 18.00 2.84 4.44
N ASN A 215 18.82 3.83 4.82
CA ASN A 215 19.34 3.94 6.17
C ASN A 215 18.32 4.77 6.96
N GLY A 216 17.70 4.11 7.94
CA GLY A 216 16.81 4.72 8.92
C GLY A 216 17.48 5.80 9.73
#